data_AF-A0A224XBQ0-F1
#
_entry.id   AF-A0A224XBQ0-F1
#
_cell.length_a   1.000
_cell.length_b   1.000
_cell.length_c   1.000
_cell.angle_alpha   90.00
_cell.angle_beta   90.00
_cell.angle_gamma   90.00
#
_symmetry.space_group_name_H-M   'P 1'
#
loop_
_entity.id
_entity.type
_entity.pdbx_description
1 polymer ?
#
loop_
_entity_poly.entity_id
_entity_poly.type
_entity_poly.pdbx_seq_one_letter_code
_entity_poly.pdbx_strand_id
1 'polypeptide(L)'
;AIGRVIPECDEKGDYKPLQCHKGSDFCQCWDKKGHHVARPSSKLRHCKCPMEKHESEDFDPTGVFVHVPTCKEDGKYTEKQCMGKGKNVCWCVNEDSGEKTSEPTKDEVTC
;
A
#
# COMPACT_ATOMS: atom_id res chain seq x y z
N ALA A 1 21.02 -10.81 10.43
CA ALA A 1 19.95 -11.72 9.98
C ALA A 1 18.61 -11.09 10.29
N ILE A 2 17.66 -11.09 9.36
CA ILE A 2 16.29 -10.69 9.64
C ILE A 2 15.69 -11.79 10.54
N GLY A 3 15.21 -11.41 11.74
CA GLY A 3 14.71 -12.36 12.74
C GLY A 3 13.48 -13.15 12.27
N ARG A 4 13.12 -14.23 12.98
CA ARG A 4 11.86 -14.95 12.71
C ARG A 4 10.67 -14.01 12.94
N VAL A 5 9.75 -13.94 11.97
CA VAL A 5 8.41 -13.35 12.20
C VAL A 5 7.65 -14.30 13.10
N ILE A 6 7.21 -13.82 14.26
CA ILE A 6 6.15 -14.48 15.02
C ILE A 6 4.88 -13.74 14.62
N PRO A 7 3.98 -14.36 13.84
CA PRO A 7 2.84 -13.65 13.30
C PRO A 7 1.93 -13.13 14.41
N GLU A 8 1.52 -11.88 14.28
CA GLU A 8 0.48 -11.28 15.11
C GLU A 8 -0.88 -11.45 14.44
N CYS A 9 -1.86 -11.90 15.20
CA CYS A 9 -3.24 -12.00 14.73
C CYS A 9 -4.12 -10.93 15.40
N ASP A 10 -5.22 -10.57 14.76
CA ASP A 10 -6.28 -9.75 15.35
C ASP A 10 -7.24 -10.60 16.21
N GLU A 11 -8.26 -9.97 16.79
CA GLU A 11 -9.24 -10.64 17.67
C GLU A 11 -10.06 -11.73 16.97
N LYS A 12 -10.15 -11.69 15.63
CA LYS A 12 -10.85 -12.68 14.82
C LYS A 12 -9.95 -13.85 14.43
N GLY A 13 -8.65 -13.74 14.73
CA GLY A 13 -7.64 -14.72 14.34
C GLY A 13 -7.06 -14.49 12.94
N ASP A 14 -7.44 -13.41 12.26
CA ASP A 14 -6.85 -13.04 10.98
C ASP A 14 -5.44 -12.48 11.22
N TYR A 15 -4.53 -12.67 10.26
CA TYR A 15 -3.20 -12.04 10.33
C TYR A 15 -3.35 -10.52 10.35
N LYS A 16 -2.70 -9.86 11.31
CA LYS A 16 -2.60 -8.41 11.28
C LYS A 16 -1.88 -7.98 10.00
N PRO A 17 -2.34 -6.92 9.32
CA PRO A 17 -1.71 -6.45 8.09
C PRO A 17 -0.22 -6.13 8.25
N LEU A 18 0.18 -5.50 9.36
CA LEU A 18 1.58 -5.17 9.61
C LEU A 18 2.21 -6.23 10.52
N GLN A 19 3.27 -6.87 10.02
CA GLN A 19 4.05 -7.88 10.74
C GLN A 19 5.49 -7.38 10.92
N CYS A 20 5.96 -7.24 12.16
CA CYS A 20 7.31 -6.76 12.45
C CYS A 20 8.20 -7.87 13.03
N HIS A 21 9.44 -7.94 12.56
CA HIS A 21 10.40 -8.98 12.94
C HIS A 21 11.01 -8.68 14.32
N LYS A 22 10.79 -9.56 15.30
CA LYS A 22 11.39 -9.39 16.64
C LYS A 22 12.92 -9.31 16.57
N GLY A 23 13.48 -8.29 17.21
CA GLY A 23 14.93 -8.03 17.21
C GLY A 23 15.45 -7.26 15.99
N SER A 24 14.57 -6.69 15.16
CA SER A 24 14.92 -5.77 14.08
C SER A 24 13.82 -4.74 13.83
N ASP A 25 14.14 -3.65 13.15
CA ASP A 25 13.15 -2.61 12.81
C ASP A 25 12.36 -2.92 11.54
N PHE A 26 12.61 -4.06 10.90
CA PHE A 26 11.94 -4.45 9.67
C PHE A 26 10.51 -4.89 9.94
N CYS A 27 9.59 -4.34 9.15
CA CYS A 27 8.21 -4.78 9.08
C CYS A 27 7.84 -5.16 7.64
N GLN A 28 6.79 -5.95 7.50
CA GLN A 28 6.27 -6.44 6.23
C GLN A 28 4.74 -6.46 6.24
N CYS A 29 4.11 -6.17 5.10
CA CYS A 29 2.66 -6.24 4.97
C CYS A 29 2.20 -7.63 4.55
N TRP A 30 1.20 -8.17 5.23
CA TRP A 30 0.65 -9.49 5.03
C TRP A 30 -0.85 -9.40 4.70
N ASP A 31 -1.32 -10.26 3.80
CA ASP A 31 -2.76 -10.44 3.57
C ASP A 31 -3.39 -11.25 4.70
N LYS A 32 -4.72 -11.35 4.71
CA LYS A 32 -5.46 -12.14 5.73
C LYS A 32 -5.16 -13.64 5.70
N LYS A 33 -4.57 -14.15 4.61
CA LYS A 33 -4.21 -15.56 4.42
C LYS A 33 -2.78 -15.85 4.87
N GLY A 34 -2.00 -14.83 5.20
CA GLY A 34 -0.62 -14.93 5.66
C GLY A 34 0.44 -14.83 4.55
N HIS A 35 0.08 -14.36 3.35
CA HIS A 35 1.04 -14.07 2.29
C HIS A 35 1.60 -12.66 2.44
N HIS A 36 2.90 -12.50 2.23
CA HIS A 36 3.54 -11.19 2.24
C HIS A 36 3.29 -10.47 0.90
N VAL A 37 2.73 -9.27 0.97
CA VAL A 37 2.31 -8.47 -0.20
C VAL A 37 3.32 -7.38 -0.57
N ALA A 38 4.28 -7.11 0.31
CA ALA A 38 5.35 -6.14 0.11
C ALA A 38 6.69 -6.69 0.60
N ARG A 39 7.80 -6.10 0.14
CA ARG A 39 9.12 -6.41 0.69
C ARG A 39 9.26 -5.87 2.12
N PRO A 40 10.04 -6.53 2.99
CA PRO A 40 10.31 -6.00 4.33
C PRO A 40 11.04 -4.67 4.24
N SER A 41 10.65 -3.71 5.09
CA SER A 41 11.30 -2.40 5.18
C SER A 41 11.36 -1.94 6.63
N SER A 42 12.45 -1.28 7.00
CA SER A 42 12.61 -0.69 8.33
C SER A 42 11.77 0.57 8.53
N LYS A 43 11.27 1.17 7.45
CA LYS A 43 10.43 2.39 7.48
C LYS A 43 8.93 2.10 7.46
N LEU A 44 8.53 0.88 7.10
CA LEU A 44 7.14 0.50 6.92
C LEU A 44 6.37 0.50 8.24
N ARG A 45 5.27 1.24 8.31
CA ARG A 45 4.40 1.36 9.49
C ARG A 45 2.92 1.21 9.17
N HIS A 46 2.54 1.31 7.89
CA HIS A 46 1.17 1.22 7.42
C HIS A 46 1.10 0.21 6.28
N CYS A 47 -0.03 -0.50 6.17
CA CYS A 47 -0.22 -1.52 5.14
C CYS A 47 -1.39 -1.27 4.20
N LYS A 48 -2.15 -0.18 4.41
CA LYS A 48 -3.34 0.09 3.61
C LYS A 48 -3.00 0.27 2.13
N CYS A 49 -2.09 1.20 1.81
CA CYS A 49 -1.67 1.42 0.43
C CYS A 49 -0.93 0.21 -0.18
N PRO A 50 0.07 -0.43 0.49
CA PRO A 50 0.72 -1.62 -0.05
C PRO A 50 -0.23 -2.80 -0.35
N MET A 51 -1.25 -3.02 0.49
CA MET A 51 -2.24 -4.07 0.24
C MET A 51 -3.09 -3.74 -0.98
N GLU A 52 -3.66 -2.54 -1.05
CA GLU A 52 -4.49 -2.13 -2.19
C GLU A 52 -3.67 -2.13 -3.50
N LYS A 53 -2.40 -1.72 -3.42
CA LYS A 53 -1.47 -1.79 -4.54
C LYS A 53 -1.30 -3.22 -5.05
N HIS A 54 -1.05 -4.17 -4.14
CA HIS A 54 -0.89 -5.58 -4.50
C HIS A 54 -2.17 -6.15 -5.11
N GLU A 55 -3.34 -5.86 -4.54
CA GLU A 55 -4.63 -6.30 -5.08
C GLU A 55 -4.89 -5.74 -6.49
N SER A 56 -4.58 -4.47 -6.73
CA SER A 56 -4.69 -3.87 -8.07
C SER A 56 -3.69 -4.47 -9.07
N GLU A 57 -2.46 -4.73 -8.65
CA GLU A 57 -1.42 -5.35 -9.50
C GLU A 57 -1.74 -6.82 -9.84
N ASP A 58 -2.32 -7.56 -8.90
CA ASP A 58 -2.79 -8.94 -9.12
C ASP A 58 -3.98 -8.97 -10.09
N PHE A 59 -4.86 -7.96 -10.03
CA PHE A 59 -6.00 -7.85 -10.92
C PHE A 59 -5.61 -7.42 -12.35
N ASP A 60 -4.73 -6.42 -12.49
CA ASP A 60 -4.22 -5.95 -13.77
C ASP A 60 -2.70 -5.74 -13.68
N PRO A 61 -1.91 -6.76 -14.02
CA PRO A 61 -0.45 -6.70 -13.99
C PRO A 61 0.15 -5.62 -14.90
N THR A 62 -0.64 -5.11 -15.87
CA THR A 62 -0.19 -4.05 -16.78
C THR A 62 -0.41 -2.65 -16.21
N GLY A 63 -1.31 -2.51 -15.22
CA GLY A 63 -1.69 -1.22 -14.64
C GLY A 63 -2.27 -0.24 -15.66
N VAL A 64 -2.94 -0.75 -16.71
CA VAL A 64 -3.48 0.06 -17.82
C VAL A 64 -4.96 0.38 -17.59
N PHE A 65 -5.70 -0.57 -17.03
CA PHE A 65 -7.15 -0.50 -16.90
C PHE A 65 -7.60 -0.06 -15.52
N VAL A 66 -6.89 -0.49 -14.47
CA VAL A 66 -7.19 -0.14 -13.08
C VAL A 66 -6.18 0.87 -12.52
N HIS A 67 -6.61 1.57 -11.48
CA HIS A 67 -5.71 2.41 -10.71
C HIS A 67 -4.85 1.55 -9.78
N VAL A 68 -3.54 1.67 -9.93
CA VAL A 68 -2.56 1.12 -9.00
C VAL A 68 -2.08 2.27 -8.11
N PRO A 69 -2.38 2.30 -6.81
CA PRO A 69 -2.01 3.40 -5.95
C PRO A 69 -0.50 3.51 -5.78
N THR A 70 -0.03 4.75 -5.64
CA THR A 70 1.36 5.07 -5.29
C THR A 70 1.50 5.26 -3.78
N CYS A 71 2.47 4.58 -3.19
CA CYS A 71 2.68 4.55 -1.75
C CYS A 71 4.01 5.20 -1.36
N LYS A 72 4.03 5.84 -0.20
CA LYS A 72 5.24 6.27 0.50
C LYS A 72 5.97 5.06 1.12
N GLU A 73 7.22 5.25 1.52
CA GLU A 73 8.05 4.18 2.11
C GLU A 73 7.51 3.66 3.46
N ASP A 74 6.75 4.49 4.18
CA ASP A 74 6.09 4.12 5.43
C ASP A 74 4.77 3.37 5.21
N GLY A 75 4.35 3.22 3.94
CA GLY A 75 3.14 2.53 3.51
C GLY A 75 1.87 3.38 3.51
N LYS A 76 1.97 4.69 3.72
CA LYS A 76 0.88 5.64 3.44
C LYS A 76 0.72 5.88 1.94
N TYR A 77 -0.37 6.49 1.53
CA TYR A 77 -0.55 6.95 0.16
C TYR A 77 0.32 8.19 -0.10
N THR A 78 0.83 8.34 -1.32
CA THR A 78 1.24 9.67 -1.77
C THR A 78 -0.01 10.51 -1.99
N GLU A 79 -0.03 11.78 -1.59
CA GLU A 79 -1.24 12.62 -1.72
C GLU A 79 -1.67 12.73 -3.18
N LYS A 80 -0.73 12.91 -4.10
CA LYS A 80 -1.00 12.82 -5.53
C LYS A 80 -1.09 11.36 -5.95
N GLN A 81 -2.21 11.01 -6.58
CA GLN A 81 -2.46 9.73 -7.22
C GLN A 81 -2.76 9.96 -8.69
N CYS A 82 -2.37 9.01 -9.54
CA CYS A 82 -2.63 9.08 -10.97
C CYS A 82 -3.18 7.76 -11.48
N MET A 83 -4.11 7.85 -12.43
CA MET A 83 -4.52 6.70 -13.22
C MET A 83 -3.33 6.24 -14.07
N GLY A 84 -3.25 4.93 -14.33
CA GLY A 84 -2.10 4.28 -14.95
C GLY A 84 -1.62 4.87 -16.27
N LYS A 85 -0.52 4.31 -16.79
CA LYS A 85 0.39 4.90 -17.80
C LYS A 85 -0.23 5.39 -19.13
N GLY A 86 -1.53 5.20 -19.37
CA GLY A 86 -2.21 5.63 -20.60
C GLY A 86 -3.18 6.82 -20.47
N LYS A 87 -3.57 7.24 -19.25
CA LYS A 87 -4.66 8.23 -19.09
C LYS A 87 -4.21 9.61 -18.62
N ASN A 88 -3.08 9.70 -17.89
CA ASN A 88 -2.56 10.95 -17.30
C ASN A 88 -3.62 11.76 -16.54
N VAL A 89 -4.55 11.08 -15.86
CA VAL A 89 -5.55 11.71 -15.00
C VAL A 89 -5.08 11.56 -13.56
N CYS A 90 -4.89 12.66 -12.83
CA CYS A 90 -4.42 12.66 -11.45
C CYS A 90 -5.42 13.34 -10.51
N TRP A 91 -5.39 12.98 -9.24
CA TRP A 91 -6.20 13.55 -8.16
C TRP A 91 -5.42 13.53 -6.84
N CYS A 92 -5.93 14.25 -5.84
CA CYS A 92 -5.44 14.21 -4.48
C CYS A 92 -6.21 13.20 -3.62
N VAL A 93 -5.51 12.56 -2.70
CA VAL A 93 -6.07 11.68 -1.68
C VAL A 93 -5.54 12.02 -0.29
N ASN A 94 -6.29 11.63 0.73
CA ASN A 94 -5.78 11.60 2.10
C ASN A 94 -4.71 10.52 2.27
N GLU A 95 -3.60 10.84 2.94
CA GLU A 95 -2.45 9.94 3.07
C GLU A 95 -2.72 8.66 3.88
N ASP A 96 -3.64 8.73 4.84
CA ASP A 96 -3.96 7.61 5.73
C ASP A 96 -5.09 6.75 5.19
N SER A 97 -6.13 7.39 4.64
CA SER A 97 -7.34 6.69 4.19
C SER A 97 -7.33 6.33 2.70
N GLY A 98 -6.57 7.06 1.86
CA GLY A 98 -6.64 6.93 0.40
C GLY A 98 -7.90 7.55 -0.21
N GLU A 99 -8.75 8.20 0.58
CA GLU A 99 -9.98 8.83 0.08
C GLU A 99 -9.67 10.04 -0.78
N LYS A 100 -10.42 10.21 -1.88
CA LYS A 100 -10.26 11.33 -2.80
C LYS A 100 -10.62 12.65 -2.13
N THR A 101 -9.74 13.62 -2.25
CA THR A 101 -9.90 14.99 -1.73
C THR A 101 -10.01 16.04 -2.85
N SER A 102 -9.78 15.63 -4.10
CA SER A 102 -9.97 16.48 -5.29
C SER A 102 -10.68 15.71 -6.40
N GLU A 103 -11.23 16.46 -7.36
CA GLU A 103 -11.69 15.88 -8.62
C GLU A 103 -10.50 15.42 -9.48
N PRO A 104 -10.66 14.32 -10.24
CA PRO A 104 -9.64 13.87 -11.19
C PRO A 104 -9.50 14.83 -12.38
N THR A 105 -8.27 15.22 -12.71
CA THR A 105 -7.97 16.12 -13.82
C THR A 105 -6.80 15.64 -14.66
N LYS A 106 -6.76 16.06 -15.93
CA LYS A 106 -5.59 15.90 -16.83
C LYS A 106 -4.60 17.05 -16.70
N ASP A 107 -5.02 18.14 -16.08
CA ASP A 107 -4.18 19.30 -15.81
C ASP A 107 -3.24 19.01 -14.64
N GLU A 108 -2.28 19.91 -14.41
CA GLU A 108 -1.42 19.83 -13.25
C GLU A 108 -2.23 19.98 -11.95
N VAL A 109 -2.14 18.98 -11.08
CA VAL A 109 -2.72 19.01 -9.74
C VAL A 109 -1.62 19.06 -8.69
N THR A 110 -1.80 19.97 -7.73
CA THR A 110 -0.97 20.11 -6.53
C THR A 110 -1.75 19.56 -5.34
N CYS A 111 -1.13 18.58 -4.71
CA CYS A 111 -1.42 18.07 -3.38
C CYS A 111 -0.15 18.42 -2.59
#